data_AF-Q6TNG3-F1
#
_entry.id   AF-Q6TNG3-F1
#
_cell.length_a   1.000
_cell.length_b   1.000
_cell.length_c   1.000
_cell.angle_alpha   90.00
_cell.angle_beta   90.00
_cell.angle_gamma   90.00
#
_symmetry.space_group_name_H-M   'P 1'
#
loop_
_entity.id
_entity.type
_entity.pdbx_description
1 polymer ?
#
loop_
_entity_poly.entity_id
_entity_poly.type
_entity_poly.pdbx_seq_one_letter_code
_entity_poly.pdbx_strand_id
1 'polypeptide(L)'
;DWINDPNGPLYYKGLYHLFYQYNPKGAVWGNIVWAHSVSKDLINWESPEPAIYPSKWFDNYGCWSGSATILPNGEPVIFYTGIVDGNNRQIQNYAVPANSSDPYLREW
;
A
#
# COMPACT_ATOMS: atom_id res chain seq x y z
N ASP A 1 -9.90 12.47 -7.76
CA ASP A 1 -9.49 11.07 -7.52
C ASP A 1 -10.54 10.31 -6.75
N TRP A 2 -10.31 9.02 -6.51
CA TRP A 2 -11.19 8.12 -5.78
C TRP A 2 -10.40 7.39 -4.69
N ILE A 3 -11.04 7.14 -3.55
CA ILE A 3 -10.51 6.39 -2.40
C ILE A 3 -11.56 5.40 -1.90
N ASN A 4 -11.13 4.23 -1.42
CA ASN A 4 -11.99 3.28 -0.72
C ASN A 4 -11.28 2.61 0.46
N ASP A 5 -10.88 1.35 0.32
CA ASP A 5 -10.49 0.49 1.44
C ASP A 5 -9.25 1.01 2.17
N PRO A 6 -9.25 1.07 3.51
CA PRO A 6 -8.02 1.26 4.29
C PRO A 6 -7.16 0.01 4.19
N ASN A 7 -5.86 0.18 4.00
CA ASN A 7 -4.91 -0.90 3.75
C ASN A 7 -3.69 -0.77 4.66
N GLY A 8 -3.20 -1.93 5.13
CA GLY A 8 -2.01 -2.07 5.98
C GLY A 8 -1.77 -1.00 7.07
N PRO A 9 -2.74 -0.63 7.93
CA PRO A 9 -2.46 0.29 9.04
C PRO A 9 -1.31 -0.24 9.90
N LEU A 10 -0.29 0.59 10.13
CA LEU A 10 0.97 0.16 10.74
C LEU A 10 1.54 1.29 11.62
N TYR A 11 2.12 0.93 12.77
CA TYR A 11 2.98 1.84 13.52
C TYR A 11 4.42 1.36 13.43
N TYR A 12 5.30 2.17 12.84
CA TYR A 12 6.70 1.81 12.58
C TYR A 12 7.60 3.01 12.80
N LYS A 13 8.72 2.81 13.51
CA LYS A 13 9.74 3.84 13.79
C LYS A 13 9.20 5.20 14.25
N GLY A 14 8.14 5.19 15.07
CA GLY A 14 7.56 6.42 15.62
C GLY A 14 6.51 7.10 14.75
N LEU A 15 6.13 6.50 13.61
CA LEU A 15 5.13 7.01 12.70
C LEU A 15 3.99 6.01 12.52
N TYR A 16 2.78 6.54 12.46
CA TYR A 16 1.61 5.82 11.95
C TYR A 16 1.61 5.90 10.43
N HIS A 17 1.50 4.75 9.78
CA HIS A 17 1.34 4.60 8.34
C HIS A 17 -0.09 4.13 8.08
N LEU A 18 -0.75 4.79 7.15
CA LEU A 18 -2.02 4.37 6.60
C LEU A 18 -1.91 4.33 5.09
N PHE A 19 -2.17 3.15 4.51
CA PHE A 19 -2.31 2.99 3.07
C PHE A 19 -3.79 2.89 2.73
N TYR A 20 -4.14 3.12 1.47
CA TYR A 20 -5.53 3.00 1.02
C TYR A 20 -5.60 2.84 -0.49
N GLN A 21 -6.62 2.11 -0.96
CA GLN A 21 -6.91 2.02 -2.39
C GLN A 21 -7.21 3.42 -2.93
N TYR A 22 -6.54 3.76 -4.03
CA TYR A 22 -6.60 5.07 -4.65
C TYR A 22 -6.59 4.95 -6.18
N ASN A 23 -7.42 5.76 -6.85
CA ASN A 23 -7.38 5.93 -8.30
C ASN A 23 -6.83 7.33 -8.65
N PRO A 24 -5.56 7.43 -9.11
CA PRO A 24 -4.97 8.71 -9.52
C PRO A 24 -5.53 9.28 -10.84
N LYS A 25 -6.42 8.56 -11.52
CA LYS A 25 -6.91 8.90 -12.87
C LYS A 25 -8.38 9.33 -12.91
N GLY A 26 -9.11 9.27 -11.79
CA GLY A 26 -10.51 9.66 -11.79
C GLY A 26 -11.21 9.50 -10.45
N ALA A 27 -12.42 10.06 -10.36
CA ALA A 27 -13.29 9.98 -9.18
C ALA A 27 -14.24 8.78 -9.21
N VAL A 28 -13.80 7.68 -9.82
CA VAL A 28 -14.52 6.40 -9.90
C VAL A 28 -13.55 5.25 -9.62
N TRP A 29 -14.06 4.07 -9.30
CA TRP A 29 -13.24 2.89 -9.11
C TRP A 29 -12.49 2.49 -10.39
N GLY A 30 -11.21 2.10 -10.27
CA GLY A 30 -10.34 1.68 -11.38
C GLY A 30 -8.87 2.10 -11.16
N ASN A 31 -7.92 1.57 -11.93
CA ASN A 31 -6.48 1.89 -11.84
C ASN A 31 -5.92 1.91 -10.41
N ILE A 32 -6.28 0.90 -9.62
CA ILE A 32 -6.08 0.90 -8.17
C ILE A 32 -4.59 0.75 -7.83
N VAL A 33 -4.09 1.73 -7.08
CA VAL A 33 -2.79 1.72 -6.37
C VAL A 33 -3.04 1.88 -4.87
N TRP A 34 -2.02 1.68 -4.04
CA TRP A 34 -2.04 2.07 -2.63
C TRP A 34 -1.40 3.43 -2.47
N ALA A 35 -2.21 4.46 -2.27
CA ALA A 35 -1.71 5.72 -1.76
C ALA A 35 -1.31 5.58 -0.29
N HIS A 36 -0.46 6.49 0.17
CA HIS A 36 0.18 6.40 1.47
C HIS A 36 0.06 7.73 2.21
N SER A 37 -0.25 7.67 3.50
CA SER A 37 -0.13 8.80 4.41
C SER A 37 0.57 8.38 5.70
N VAL A 38 1.37 9.29 6.25
CA VAL A 38 2.09 9.11 7.52
C VAL A 38 1.70 10.19 8.52
N SER A 39 1.68 9.84 9.80
CA SER A 39 1.31 10.75 10.89
C SER A 39 2.06 10.44 12.17
N LYS A 40 2.23 11.47 13.01
CA LYS A 40 2.75 11.32 14.39
C LYS A 40 1.63 11.17 15.42
N ASP A 41 0.39 11.51 15.07
CA ASP A 41 -0.72 11.67 16.02
C ASP A 41 -2.08 11.15 15.53
N LEU A 42 -2.11 10.51 14.34
CA LEU A 42 -3.32 10.03 13.65
C LEU A 42 -4.31 11.14 13.22
N ILE A 43 -3.93 12.41 13.35
CA ILE A 43 -4.79 13.57 13.04
C ILE A 43 -4.16 14.39 11.92
N ASN A 44 -2.88 14.72 12.04
CA ASN A 44 -2.12 15.50 11.07
C ASN A 44 -1.32 14.56 10.18
N TRP A 45 -1.58 14.60 8.88
CA TRP A 45 -1.04 13.64 7.92
C TRP A 45 -0.16 14.33 6.87
N GLU A 46 0.93 13.68 6.53
CA GLU A 46 1.75 13.96 5.35
C GLU A 46 1.52 12.85 4.33
N SER A 47 1.49 13.18 3.03
CA SER A 47 1.18 12.23 1.95
C SER A 47 2.40 12.04 1.03
N PRO A 48 3.18 10.96 1.22
CA PRO A 48 4.17 10.53 0.25
C PRO A 48 3.54 10.06 -1.07
N GLU A 49 4.40 9.71 -2.03
CA GLU A 49 3.98 9.04 -3.26
C GLU A 49 3.32 7.67 -2.97
N PRO A 50 2.48 7.14 -3.87
CA PRO A 50 1.88 5.81 -3.71
C PRO A 50 2.92 4.71 -3.51
N ALA A 51 2.70 3.86 -2.50
CA ALA A 51 3.66 2.86 -2.05
C ALA A 51 3.61 1.57 -2.88
N ILE A 52 2.41 1.10 -3.24
CA ILE A 52 2.21 -0.14 -4.02
C ILE A 52 1.42 0.20 -5.28
N TYR A 53 1.93 -0.20 -6.43
CA TYR A 53 1.30 0.04 -7.74
C TYR A 53 1.61 -1.12 -8.69
N PRO A 54 0.80 -1.32 -9.74
CA PRO A 54 1.04 -2.36 -10.73
C PRO A 54 2.47 -2.29 -11.27
N SER A 55 3.24 -3.36 -11.08
CA SER A 55 4.68 -3.36 -11.35
C SER A 55 5.13 -4.61 -12.12
N LYS A 56 4.44 -5.74 -11.92
CA LYS A 56 4.81 -7.03 -12.51
C LYS A 56 3.56 -7.78 -12.96
N TRP A 57 3.75 -8.94 -13.58
CA TRP A 57 2.66 -9.77 -14.10
C TRP A 57 1.61 -10.13 -13.03
N PHE A 58 2.01 -10.17 -11.75
CA PHE A 58 1.17 -10.61 -10.65
C PHE A 58 0.19 -9.55 -10.11
N ASP A 59 0.31 -8.30 -10.55
CA ASP A 59 -0.57 -7.19 -10.13
C ASP A 59 -0.85 -6.18 -11.25
N ASN A 60 -0.59 -6.58 -12.50
CA ASN A 60 -0.64 -5.73 -13.68
C ASN A 60 -2.01 -5.04 -13.90
N TYR A 61 -3.09 -5.56 -13.33
CA TYR A 61 -4.44 -5.01 -13.43
C TYR A 61 -4.93 -4.31 -12.15
N GLY A 62 -4.13 -4.31 -11.09
CA GLY A 62 -4.44 -3.58 -9.85
C GLY A 62 -3.82 -4.20 -8.60
N CYS A 63 -3.53 -3.32 -7.65
CA CYS A 63 -3.07 -3.68 -6.30
C CYS A 63 -4.23 -3.46 -5.32
N TRP A 64 -5.01 -4.51 -5.07
CA TRP A 64 -6.16 -4.46 -4.15
C TRP A 64 -5.73 -4.63 -2.69
N SER A 65 -6.72 -4.69 -1.81
CA SER A 65 -6.57 -4.61 -0.36
C SER A 65 -5.64 -5.66 0.23
N GLY A 66 -5.13 -5.34 1.42
CA GLY A 66 -4.12 -6.12 2.10
C GLY A 66 -3.81 -5.57 3.49
N SER A 67 -2.92 -6.28 4.17
CA SER A 67 -2.58 -6.08 5.57
C SER A 67 -1.06 -6.02 5.74
N ALA A 68 -0.62 -5.29 6.77
CA ALA A 68 0.77 -5.20 7.18
C ALA A 68 1.02 -6.05 8.44
N THR A 69 2.19 -6.66 8.53
CA THR A 69 2.65 -7.41 9.71
C THR A 69 4.09 -7.01 10.02
N ILE A 70 4.41 -6.79 11.30
CA ILE A 70 5.80 -6.69 11.76
C ILE A 70 6.33 -8.10 12.04
N LEU A 71 7.40 -8.47 11.35
CA LEU A 71 8.09 -9.74 11.54
C LEU A 71 8.91 -9.75 12.85
N PRO A 72 9.33 -10.93 13.37
CA PRO A 72 10.11 -11.02 14.61
C PRO A 72 11.44 -10.25 14.60
N ASN A 73 12.01 -9.99 13.43
CA ASN A 73 13.21 -9.17 13.28
C ASN A 73 12.93 -7.65 13.29
N GLY A 74 11.67 -7.25 13.46
CA GLY A 74 11.24 -5.86 13.48
C GLY A 74 10.93 -5.27 12.11
N GLU A 75 11.10 -6.02 11.01
CA GLU A 75 10.84 -5.53 9.65
C GLU A 75 9.36 -5.67 9.27
N PRO A 76 8.74 -4.66 8.62
CA PRO A 76 7.38 -4.78 8.12
C PRO A 76 7.34 -5.60 6.81
N VAL A 77 6.26 -6.36 6.64
CA VAL A 77 5.87 -6.99 5.38
C VAL A 77 4.41 -6.68 5.09
N ILE A 78 4.09 -6.39 3.84
CA ILE A 78 2.71 -6.25 3.37
C ILE A 78 2.34 -7.50 2.60
N PHE A 79 1.14 -8.04 2.87
CA PHE A 79 0.48 -9.01 2.01
C PHE A 79 -0.74 -8.34 1.38
N TYR A 80 -0.89 -8.44 0.07
CA TYR A 80 -1.97 -7.79 -0.67
C TYR A 80 -2.49 -8.67 -1.81
N THR A 81 -3.71 -8.37 -2.25
CA THR A 81 -4.32 -9.04 -3.39
C THR A 81 -3.91 -8.34 -4.70
N GLY A 82 -3.18 -9.03 -5.56
CA GLY A 82 -2.86 -8.55 -6.91
C GLY A 82 -3.82 -9.10 -7.95
N ILE A 83 -4.07 -8.31 -8.99
CA ILE A 83 -4.91 -8.69 -10.13
C ILE A 83 -4.07 -8.93 -11.36
N VAL A 84 -4.17 -10.13 -11.92
CA VAL A 84 -3.28 -10.59 -12.99
C VAL A 84 -3.83 -10.38 -14.40
N ASP A 85 -5.16 -10.31 -14.55
CA ASP A 85 -5.83 -10.19 -15.84
C ASP A 85 -7.17 -9.43 -15.74
N GLY A 86 -7.73 -9.06 -16.90
CA GLY A 86 -9.00 -8.33 -17.01
C GLY A 86 -10.23 -9.12 -16.55
N ASN A 87 -10.09 -10.40 -16.20
CA ASN A 87 -11.15 -11.20 -15.58
C ASN A 87 -11.10 -11.13 -14.04
N ASN A 88 -10.27 -10.23 -13.49
CA ASN A 88 -10.07 -10.04 -12.06
C ASN A 88 -9.59 -11.31 -11.35
N ARG A 89 -8.74 -12.13 -12.00
CA ARG A 89 -8.12 -13.26 -11.30
C ARG A 89 -7.19 -12.74 -10.20
N GLN A 90 -7.45 -13.18 -8.97
CA GLN A 90 -6.80 -12.71 -7.75
C GLN A 90 -5.69 -13.66 -7.32
N ILE A 91 -4.54 -13.11 -6.95
CA ILE A 91 -3.45 -13.83 -6.27
C ILE A 91 -2.94 -13.04 -5.08
N GLN A 92 -2.27 -13.73 -4.16
CA GLN A 92 -1.70 -13.12 -2.97
C GLN A 92 -0.22 -12.82 -3.20
N ASN A 93 0.13 -11.54 -3.08
CA ASN A 93 1.48 -11.02 -3.25
C ASN A 93 2.02 -10.55 -1.90
N TYR A 94 3.33 -10.36 -1.82
CA TYR A 94 3.97 -9.69 -0.69
C TYR A 94 4.89 -8.57 -1.19
N ALA A 95 5.08 -7.56 -0.34
CA ALA A 95 6.01 -6.46 -0.54
C ALA A 95 6.79 -6.21 0.75
N VAL A 96 8.05 -5.79 0.61
CA VAL A 96 8.96 -5.49 1.72
C VAL A 96 9.62 -4.15 1.43
N PRO A 97 9.88 -3.28 2.42
CA PRO A 97 10.49 -2.00 2.15
C PRO A 97 11.83 -2.15 1.43
N ALA A 98 12.05 -1.39 0.36
CA ALA A 98 13.34 -1.33 -0.31
C ALA A 98 14.42 -0.72 0.61
N ASN A 99 14.00 0.17 1.51
CA ASN A 99 14.87 0.77 2.53
C ASN A 99 14.15 0.86 3.87
N SER A 100 14.35 -0.14 4.74
CA SER A 100 13.74 -0.13 6.07
C SER A 100 14.28 0.98 6.99
N SER A 101 15.41 1.62 6.64
CA SER A 101 15.93 2.77 7.39
C SER A 101 15.16 4.06 7.13
N ASP A 102 14.39 4.15 6.04
CA ASP A 102 13.50 5.28 5.78
C ASP A 102 12.27 5.21 6.69
N PRO A 103 12.10 6.11 7.69
CA PRO A 103 10.94 6.05 8.57
C PRO A 103 9.63 6.31 7.82
N TYR A 104 9.68 6.94 6.64
CA TYR A 104 8.50 7.16 5.81
C TYR A 104 8.11 5.94 4.99
N LEU A 105 8.93 4.89 4.90
CA LEU A 105 8.66 3.67 4.10
C LEU A 105 8.11 3.99 2.70
N ARG A 106 8.83 4.82 1.93
CA ARG A 106 8.36 5.30 0.62
C ARG A 106 8.47 4.28 -0.51
N GLU A 107 9.43 3.38 -0.43
CA GLU A 107 9.73 2.40 -1.47
C GLU A 107 9.56 0.98 -0.93
N TRP A 108 8.85 0.14 -1.69
CA TRP A 108 8.42 -1.23 -1.37
C TRP A 108 8.67 -2.19 -2.54
#